data_AF-A0A8W8JTN8-F1
#
_entry.id   AF-A0A8W8JTN8-F1
#
_cell.length_a   1.000
_cell.length_b   1.000
_cell.length_c   1.000
_cell.angle_alpha   90.00
_cell.angle_beta   90.00
_cell.angle_gamma   90.00
#
_symmetry.space_group_name_H-M   'P 1'
#
loop_
_entity.id
_entity.type
_entity.pdbx_description
1 polymer ?
#
loop_
_entity_poly.entity_id
_entity_poly.type
_entity_poly.pdbx_seq_one_letter_code
_entity_poly.pdbx_strand_id
1 'polypeptide(L)'
;MVCSEQIACTADYSPVCGRNDRTYDNECLARSAGVGVAHKGKCKCACPENMHPVCGSNGVTYDNACLAKCDLVGFRPGSCGTG
;
A
#
# COMPACT_ATOMS: atom_id res chain seq x y z
N MET A 1 -23.07 -1.72 26.43
CA MET A 1 -22.96 -2.25 25.06
C MET A 1 -22.11 -1.25 24.29
N VAL A 2 -20.94 -1.59 23.77
CA VAL A 2 -20.52 -2.85 23.14
C VAL A 2 -19.09 -3.21 23.56
N CYS A 3 -18.86 -4.50 23.81
CA CYS A 3 -17.52 -5.05 24.00
C CYS A 3 -16.70 -4.86 22.71
N SER A 4 -15.39 -4.78 22.87
CA SER A 4 -14.37 -4.87 21.84
C SER A 4 -14.64 -6.03 20.88
N GLU A 5 -15.44 -5.78 19.86
CA GLU A 5 -15.64 -6.68 18.74
C GLU A 5 -14.33 -6.63 17.96
N GLN A 6 -13.45 -7.61 18.20
CA GLN A 6 -12.39 -7.87 17.24
C GLN A 6 -13.10 -8.21 15.94
N ILE A 7 -13.16 -7.23 15.04
CA ILE A 7 -13.72 -7.43 13.71
C ILE A 7 -12.90 -8.54 13.06
N ALA A 8 -13.51 -9.72 12.95
CA ALA A 8 -12.91 -10.88 12.34
C ALA A 8 -12.84 -10.64 10.82
N CYS A 9 -11.71 -10.13 10.36
CA CYS A 9 -11.47 -9.92 8.94
C CYS A 9 -10.89 -11.18 8.30
N THR A 10 -11.37 -11.49 7.09
CA THR A 10 -10.72 -12.48 6.24
C THR A 10 -9.37 -11.94 5.77
N ALA A 11 -8.44 -12.84 5.48
CA ALA A 11 -7.15 -12.51 4.87
C ALA A 11 -7.26 -12.30 3.34
N ASP A 12 -8.44 -11.92 2.85
CA ASP A 12 -8.63 -11.61 1.44
C ASP A 12 -7.89 -10.31 1.09
N TYR A 13 -7.10 -10.35 0.03
CA TYR A 13 -6.32 -9.20 -0.42
C TYR A 13 -7.12 -8.41 -1.47
N SER A 14 -7.88 -7.44 -0.98
CA SER A 14 -8.72 -6.51 -1.74
C SER A 14 -8.44 -5.07 -1.32
N PRO A 15 -7.27 -4.50 -1.70
CA PRO A 15 -6.74 -3.30 -1.08
C PRO A 15 -7.65 -2.08 -1.25
N VAL A 16 -7.71 -1.27 -0.20
CA VAL A 16 -8.48 -0.01 -0.18
C VAL A 16 -7.64 1.13 0.37
N CYS A 17 -7.92 2.34 -0.11
CA CYS A 17 -7.32 3.55 0.43
C CYS A 17 -8.23 4.10 1.53
N GLY A 18 -7.72 4.22 2.74
CA GLY A 18 -8.39 4.91 3.83
C GLY A 18 -8.39 6.43 3.65
N ARG A 19 -9.34 7.12 4.29
CA ARG A 19 -9.37 8.61 4.36
C ARG A 19 -8.19 9.23 5.12
N ASN A 20 -7.31 8.40 5.66
CA ASN A 20 -6.07 8.77 6.34
C ASN A 20 -4.82 8.54 5.47
N ASP A 21 -5.00 8.38 4.15
CA ASP A 21 -3.93 8.10 3.18
C ASP A 21 -3.14 6.81 3.46
N ARG A 22 -3.73 5.87 4.22
CA ARG A 22 -3.16 4.54 4.46
C ARG A 22 -3.88 3.50 3.63
N THR A 23 -3.10 2.66 2.96
CA THR A 23 -3.59 1.46 2.30
C THR A 23 -3.89 0.37 3.35
N TYR A 24 -5.05 -0.25 3.26
CA TYR A 24 -5.44 -1.42 4.04
C TYR A 24 -5.63 -2.62 3.11
N ASP A 25 -5.26 -3.83 3.55
CA ASP A 25 -5.33 -5.02 2.68
C ASP A 25 -6.77 -5.35 2.26
N ASN A 26 -7.76 -4.95 3.05
CA ASN A 26 -9.17 -4.96 2.68
C ASN A 26 -10.02 -3.94 3.45
N GLU A 27 -11.25 -3.74 3.00
CA GLU A 27 -12.23 -2.85 3.63
C GLU A 27 -12.50 -3.21 5.10
N CYS A 28 -12.50 -4.50 5.42
CA CYS A 28 -12.71 -4.96 6.79
C CYS A 28 -11.60 -4.45 7.72
N LEU A 29 -10.33 -4.57 7.30
CA LEU A 29 -9.19 -4.07 8.07
C LEU A 29 -9.22 -2.54 8.21
N ALA A 30 -9.63 -1.82 7.16
CA ALA A 30 -9.82 -0.36 7.25
C ALA A 30 -10.87 0.00 8.31
N ARG A 31 -12.03 -0.67 8.28
CA ARG A 31 -13.12 -0.46 9.24
C ARG A 31 -12.72 -0.89 10.66
N SER A 32 -11.95 -1.97 10.80
CA SER A 32 -11.39 -2.46 12.07
C SER A 32 -10.44 -1.46 12.70
N ALA A 33 -9.67 -0.74 11.89
CA ALA A 33 -8.85 0.39 12.34
C ALA A 33 -9.65 1.69 12.59
N GLY A 34 -10.98 1.68 12.42
CA GLY A 34 -11.82 2.87 12.56
C GLY A 34 -11.66 3.87 11.40
N VAL A 35 -11.16 3.41 10.24
CA VAL A 35 -10.86 4.26 9.09
C VAL A 35 -11.85 4.01 7.97
N GLY A 36 -12.54 5.07 7.54
CA GLY A 36 -13.42 5.02 6.37
C GLY A 36 -12.63 4.88 5.07
N VAL A 37 -13.15 4.10 4.13
CA VAL A 37 -12.56 3.96 2.79
C VAL A 37 -12.79 5.25 1.98
N ALA A 38 -11.72 5.79 1.42
CA ALA A 38 -11.74 6.90 0.46
C ALA A 38 -12.02 6.38 -0.96
N HIS A 39 -11.27 5.37 -1.42
CA HIS A 39 -11.49 4.71 -2.70
C HIS A 39 -10.98 3.27 -2.71
N LYS A 40 -11.46 2.46 -3.66
CA LYS A 40 -10.94 1.10 -3.88
C LYS A 40 -9.54 1.15 -4.50
N GLY A 41 -8.71 0.15 -4.19
CA GLY A 41 -7.30 0.11 -4.57
C GLY A 41 -6.39 0.77 -3.53
N LYS A 42 -5.08 0.58 -3.66
CA LYS A 42 -4.08 1.23 -2.79
C LYS A 42 -4.17 2.75 -2.87
N CYS A 43 -3.82 3.45 -1.79
CA CYS A 43 -3.74 4.91 -1.83
C CYS A 43 -2.75 5.36 -2.90
N LYS A 44 -3.12 6.43 -3.62
CA LYS A 44 -2.15 7.16 -4.45
C LYS A 44 -1.16 7.81 -3.52
N CYS A 45 0.08 7.34 -3.52
CA CYS A 45 1.11 8.03 -2.76
C CYS A 45 1.42 9.36 -3.41
N ALA A 46 1.43 10.41 -2.59
CA ALA A 46 1.97 11.71 -2.94
C ALA A 46 3.50 11.59 -3.03
N CYS A 47 3.97 10.98 -4.11
CA CYS A 47 5.39 10.87 -4.41
C CYS A 47 5.79 11.98 -5.39
N PRO A 48 6.96 12.61 -5.21
CA PRO A 48 7.51 13.47 -6.24
C PRO A 48 7.75 12.66 -7.52
N GLU A 49 7.61 13.31 -8.68
CA GLU A 49 7.93 12.72 -9.99
C GLU A 49 9.45 12.72 -10.26
N ASN A 50 10.26 12.43 -9.23
CA ASN A 50 11.69 12.26 -9.42
C ASN A 50 11.95 10.91 -10.09
N MET A 51 12.59 10.92 -11.26
CA MET A 51 12.90 9.71 -12.03
C MET A 51 14.19 9.05 -11.53
N HIS A 52 14.16 8.45 -10.35
CA HIS A 52 15.27 7.71 -9.74
C HIS A 52 14.89 6.23 -9.60
N PRO A 53 14.91 5.46 -10.70
CA PRO A 53 14.32 4.14 -10.72
C PRO A 53 14.98 3.19 -9.72
N VAL A 54 14.14 2.40 -9.06
CA VAL A 54 14.54 1.38 -8.10
C VAL A 54 13.91 0.05 -8.45
N CYS A 55 14.63 -1.04 -8.16
CA CYS A 55 14.17 -2.38 -8.43
C CYS A 55 13.56 -2.93 -7.15
N GLY A 56 12.26 -3.14 -7.17
CA GLY A 56 11.55 -3.78 -6.08
C GLY A 56 11.93 -5.25 -5.93
N SER A 57 11.83 -5.77 -4.71
CA SER A 57 12.01 -7.20 -4.40
C SER A 57 10.97 -8.09 -5.09
N ASN A 58 9.88 -7.50 -5.59
CA ASN A 58 8.87 -8.13 -6.44
C ASN A 58 9.26 -8.20 -7.93
N GLY A 59 10.44 -7.73 -8.32
CA GLY A 59 10.88 -7.70 -9.73
C GLY A 59 10.28 -6.55 -10.55
N VAL A 60 9.55 -5.62 -9.92
CA VAL A 60 8.98 -4.44 -10.56
C VAL A 60 9.95 -3.27 -10.44
N THR A 61 10.21 -2.57 -11.55
CA THR A 61 10.92 -1.29 -11.52
C THR A 61 9.94 -0.20 -11.14
N TYR A 62 10.22 0.50 -10.05
CA TYR A 62 9.49 1.67 -9.61
C TYR A 62 10.22 2.93 -10.07
N ASP A 63 9.51 3.96 -10.53
CA ASP A 63 10.13 5.20 -11.01
C ASP A 63 10.93 5.93 -9.92
N ASN A 64 10.59 5.69 -8.65
CA ASN A 64 11.40 6.10 -7.51
C ASN A 64 11.20 5.26 -6.25
N ALA A 65 12.11 5.48 -5.30
CA ALA A 65 12.07 4.92 -3.96
C ALA A 65 10.78 5.23 -3.18
N CYS A 66 10.13 6.37 -3.43
CA CYS A 66 8.87 6.71 -2.78
C CYS A 66 7.75 5.78 -3.27
N LEU A 67 7.66 5.52 -4.58
CA LEU A 67 6.68 4.59 -5.16
C LEU A 67 6.93 3.15 -4.69
N ALA A 68 8.18 2.71 -4.58
CA ALA A 68 8.49 1.38 -4.03
C ALA A 68 8.08 1.25 -2.54
N LYS A 69 8.36 2.29 -1.73
CA LYS A 69 7.91 2.33 -0.32
C LYS A 69 6.39 2.39 -0.19
N CYS A 70 5.72 3.10 -1.10
CA CYS A 70 4.27 3.18 -1.15
C CYS A 70 3.64 1.79 -1.29
N ASP A 71 4.25 0.96 -2.12
CA ASP A 71 3.83 -0.42 -2.33
C ASP A 71 4.28 -1.38 -1.24
N LEU A 72 4.96 -0.87 -0.20
CA LEU A 72 5.58 -1.64 0.88
C LEU A 72 6.57 -2.69 0.36
N VAL A 73 7.21 -2.37 -0.77
CA VAL A 73 8.17 -3.23 -1.43
C VAL A 73 9.58 -2.76 -1.06
N GLY A 74 10.39 -3.67 -0.53
CA GLY A 74 11.84 -3.45 -0.38
C GLY A 74 12.46 -3.24 -1.76
N PHE A 75 13.40 -2.30 -1.89
CA PHE A 75 13.97 -1.96 -3.19
C PHE A 75 15.50 -1.82 -3.12
N ARG A 76 16.14 -2.01 -4.27
CA ARG A 76 17.55 -1.70 -4.50
C ARG A 76 17.68 -0.58 -5.53
N PRO A 77 18.74 0.25 -5.48
CA PRO A 77 18.99 1.27 -6.50
C PRO A 77 19.15 0.64 -7.89
N GLY A 78 18.60 1.30 -8.92
CA GLY A 78 18.64 0.83 -10.32
C GLY A 78 17.39 0.05 -10.73
N SER A 79 17.17 -0.14 -12.02
CA SER A 79 16.02 -0.87 -12.58
C SER A 79 16.18 -2.39 -12.52
N CYS A 80 15.07 -3.12 -12.43
CA CYS A 80 15.09 -4.58 -12.53
C CYS A 80 15.46 -5.01 -13.96
N GLY A 81 16.28 -6.06 -14.09
CA GLY A 81 16.62 -6.66 -15.40
C GLY A 81 17.85 -6.06 -16.10
N THR A 82 18.65 -5.23 -15.45
CA THR A 82 20.03 -4.97 -15.91
C THR A 82 20.98 -6.04 -15.33
N GLY A 83 20.91 -7.23 -15.90
CA GLY A 83 21.81 -8.36 -15.63
C GLY A 83 21.97 -9.18 -16.89
#